data_AF-A0A2T5EC44-F1
#
_entry.id   AF-A0A2T5EC44-F1
#
_cell.length_a   1.000
_cell.length_b   1.000
_cell.length_c   1.000
_cell.angle_alpha   90.00
_cell.angle_beta   90.00
_cell.angle_gamma   90.00
#
_symmetry.space_group_name_H-M   'P 1'
#
loop_
_entity.id
_entity.type
_entity.pdbx_description
1 polymer ?
#
loop_
_entity_poly.entity_id
_entity_poly.type
_entity_poly.pdbx_seq_one_letter_code
_entity_poly.pdbx_strand_id
1 'polypeptide(L)'
;MKKLNEFDFQNEAHIAWLNNYLTHFQKHSVTGQEYLFFRVESLFLEEITEERFNNFLLEFSRESASDVLFISKLKAAWRKKRARDEAKRLGVTYYNLELSIGLKKRLETLSGNNSYQKTLENLIDGSFAKEQKIRNLSKEDRIVSFQNIEIVKLRERLKTKNEKISALESELEYLRGLISKERKE
;
A
#
# COMPACT_ATOMS: atom_id res chain seq x y z
N MET A 1 -29.48 -37.40 -1.36
CA MET A 1 -29.25 -38.50 -2.33
C MET A 1 -27.92 -39.16 -2.01
N LYS A 2 -27.83 -40.50 -1.99
CA LYS A 2 -26.54 -41.22 -1.87
C LYS A 2 -25.70 -40.91 -3.12
N LYS A 3 -24.45 -40.47 -2.96
CA LYS A 3 -23.52 -40.33 -4.08
C LYS A 3 -23.21 -41.74 -4.60
N LEU A 4 -23.41 -41.95 -5.90
CA LEU A 4 -22.92 -43.15 -6.57
C LEU A 4 -21.41 -43.03 -6.70
N ASN A 5 -20.69 -44.06 -6.25
CA ASN A 5 -19.27 -44.20 -6.56
C ASN A 5 -19.16 -44.84 -7.94
N GLU A 6 -18.48 -44.15 -8.86
CA GLU A 6 -18.18 -44.58 -10.24
C GLU A 6 -19.43 -44.85 -11.10
N PHE A 7 -19.81 -43.84 -11.89
CA PHE A 7 -20.94 -43.93 -12.81
C PHE A 7 -20.61 -44.86 -14.00
N ASP A 8 -21.59 -45.65 -14.43
CA ASP A 8 -21.47 -46.61 -15.53
C ASP A 8 -22.73 -46.55 -16.41
N PHE A 9 -22.53 -46.33 -17.70
CA PHE A 9 -23.61 -46.24 -18.70
C PHE A 9 -24.16 -47.60 -19.13
N GLN A 10 -23.55 -48.71 -18.73
CA GLN A 10 -24.06 -50.07 -18.96
C GLN A 10 -24.89 -50.60 -17.78
N ASN A 11 -24.92 -49.87 -16.65
CA ASN A 11 -25.64 -50.25 -15.45
C ASN A 11 -27.03 -49.59 -15.38
N GLU A 12 -28.09 -50.39 -15.46
CA GLU A 12 -29.48 -49.89 -15.45
C GLU A 12 -29.83 -49.07 -14.19
N ALA A 13 -29.24 -49.38 -13.03
CA ALA A 13 -29.49 -48.62 -11.81
C ALA A 13 -28.85 -47.22 -11.87
N HIS A 14 -27.69 -47.08 -12.53
CA HIS A 14 -27.03 -45.80 -12.76
C HIS A 14 -27.79 -44.96 -13.79
N ILE A 15 -28.29 -45.58 -14.86
CA ILE A 15 -29.15 -44.92 -15.84
C ILE A 15 -30.46 -44.46 -15.19
N ALA A 16 -31.09 -45.29 -14.36
CA ALA A 16 -32.30 -44.93 -13.62
C ALA A 16 -32.04 -43.78 -12.63
N TRP A 17 -30.89 -43.79 -11.94
CA TRP A 17 -30.47 -42.68 -11.10
C TRP A 17 -30.27 -41.39 -11.90
N LEU A 18 -29.58 -41.44 -13.05
CA LEU A 18 -29.34 -40.28 -13.91
C LEU A 18 -30.65 -39.73 -14.47
N ASN A 19 -31.54 -40.60 -14.96
CA ASN A 19 -32.85 -40.20 -15.45
C ASN A 19 -33.66 -39.55 -14.32
N ASN A 20 -33.70 -40.15 -13.14
CA ASN A 20 -34.43 -39.57 -12.01
C ASN A 20 -33.82 -38.24 -11.54
N TYR A 21 -32.48 -38.12 -11.55
CA TYR A 21 -31.76 -36.88 -11.29
C TYR A 21 -32.12 -35.79 -12.30
N LEU A 22 -32.06 -36.09 -13.60
CA LEU A 22 -32.40 -35.16 -14.68
C LEU A 22 -33.89 -34.77 -14.67
N THR A 23 -34.79 -35.71 -14.36
CA THR A 23 -36.24 -35.44 -14.29
C THR A 23 -36.57 -34.58 -13.06
N HIS A 24 -35.89 -34.79 -11.92
CA HIS A 24 -35.99 -33.92 -10.75
C HIS A 24 -35.36 -32.55 -10.99
N PHE A 25 -34.26 -32.47 -11.76
CA PHE A 25 -33.63 -31.22 -12.16
C PHE A 25 -34.49 -30.39 -13.13
N GLN A 26 -35.30 -31.04 -13.98
CA GLN A 26 -36.29 -30.35 -14.81
C GLN A 26 -37.51 -29.87 -14.01
N LYS A 27 -37.94 -30.62 -12.99
CA LYS A 27 -39.13 -30.29 -12.17
C LYS A 27 -38.84 -29.26 -11.07
N HIS A 28 -37.63 -29.24 -10.53
CA HIS A 28 -37.16 -28.15 -9.69
C HIS A 28 -36.45 -27.18 -10.60
N SER A 29 -37.17 -26.17 -11.09
CA SER A 29 -36.60 -25.01 -11.77
C SER A 29 -35.37 -24.57 -10.99
N VAL A 30 -34.22 -24.91 -11.55
CA VAL A 30 -32.91 -24.60 -11.02
C VAL A 30 -32.93 -23.12 -10.69
N THR A 31 -32.87 -22.80 -9.41
CA THR A 31 -32.54 -21.46 -8.93
C THR A 31 -31.38 -21.00 -9.78
N GLY A 32 -31.61 -19.97 -10.60
CA GLY A 32 -30.91 -19.72 -11.87
C GLY A 32 -29.42 -19.38 -11.80
N GLN A 33 -28.63 -19.99 -10.90
CA GLN A 33 -27.18 -19.89 -10.80
C GLN A 33 -26.44 -21.03 -11.49
N GLU A 34 -26.97 -22.26 -11.49
CA GLU A 34 -26.26 -23.42 -12.09
C GLU A 34 -26.41 -23.47 -13.62
N TYR A 35 -27.56 -23.04 -14.19
CA TYR A 35 -27.72 -22.86 -15.65
C TYR A 35 -26.81 -21.77 -16.23
N LEU A 36 -26.38 -20.82 -15.41
CA LEU A 36 -25.49 -19.75 -15.84
C LEU A 36 -24.06 -20.26 -16.03
N PHE A 37 -23.63 -21.25 -15.25
CA PHE A 37 -22.29 -21.82 -15.37
C PHE A 37 -22.06 -22.45 -16.75
N PHE A 38 -23.02 -23.27 -17.21
CA PHE A 38 -22.95 -23.94 -18.52
C PHE A 38 -23.11 -22.98 -19.72
N ARG A 39 -23.81 -21.85 -19.56
CA ARG A 39 -23.93 -20.85 -20.65
C ARG A 39 -22.68 -20.02 -20.85
N VAL A 40 -21.89 -19.76 -19.81
CA VAL A 40 -20.74 -18.85 -19.86
C VAL A 40 -19.45 -19.60 -20.24
N GLU A 41 -19.49 -20.93 -20.33
CA GLU A 41 -18.34 -21.79 -20.65
C GLU A 41 -17.65 -21.41 -21.98
N SER A 42 -18.43 -21.01 -22.98
CA SER A 42 -17.93 -20.54 -24.29
C SER A 42 -17.07 -19.27 -24.22
N LEU A 43 -17.21 -18.47 -23.15
CA LEU A 43 -16.40 -17.27 -22.93
C LEU A 43 -15.05 -17.56 -22.27
N PHE A 44 -14.83 -18.74 -21.67
CA PHE A 44 -13.61 -19.02 -20.90
C PHE A 44 -12.50 -19.71 -21.69
N LEU A 45 -12.75 -20.10 -22.94
CA LEU A 45 -11.81 -20.89 -23.75
C LEU A 45 -10.80 -20.03 -24.53
N GLU A 46 -11.10 -18.75 -24.79
CA GLU A 46 -10.24 -17.83 -25.55
C GLU A 46 -10.31 -16.38 -24.99
N GLU A 47 -9.42 -15.50 -25.45
CA GLU A 47 -9.42 -14.09 -25.05
C GLU A 47 -10.76 -13.42 -25.43
N ILE A 48 -11.53 -12.99 -24.43
CA ILE A 48 -12.84 -12.36 -24.66
C ILE A 48 -12.61 -10.95 -25.22
N THR A 49 -13.09 -10.70 -26.43
CA THR A 49 -13.19 -9.35 -27.02
C THR A 49 -14.53 -8.70 -26.65
N GLU A 50 -14.63 -7.36 -26.72
CA GLU A 50 -15.89 -6.66 -26.46
C GLU A 50 -17.00 -7.09 -27.43
N GLU A 51 -16.65 -7.35 -28.68
CA GLU A 51 -17.57 -7.85 -29.70
C GLU A 51 -18.12 -9.22 -29.33
N ARG A 52 -17.26 -10.18 -28.97
CA ARG A 52 -17.69 -11.51 -28.52
C ARG A 52 -18.57 -11.45 -27.27
N PHE A 53 -18.20 -10.62 -26.30
CA PHE A 53 -19.02 -10.40 -25.11
C PHE A 53 -20.41 -9.85 -25.47
N ASN A 54 -20.48 -8.87 -26.37
CA ASN A 54 -21.77 -8.30 -26.79
C ASN A 54 -22.61 -9.31 -27.57
N ASN A 55 -22.01 -10.11 -28.45
CA ASN A 55 -22.69 -11.17 -29.20
C ASN A 55 -23.27 -12.23 -28.25
N PHE A 56 -22.51 -12.65 -27.25
CA PHE A 56 -22.99 -13.55 -26.19
C PHE A 56 -24.21 -12.99 -25.45
N LEU A 57 -24.23 -11.70 -25.15
CA LEU A 57 -25.37 -11.06 -24.49
C LEU A 57 -26.64 -11.05 -25.35
N LEU A 58 -26.56 -11.24 -26.66
CA LEU A 58 -27.72 -11.33 -27.56
C LEU A 58 -28.42 -12.69 -27.48
N GLU A 59 -27.76 -13.73 -26.97
CA GLU A 59 -28.31 -15.08 -26.80
C GLU A 59 -29.31 -15.17 -25.63
N PHE A 60 -29.42 -14.12 -24.81
CA PHE A 60 -30.33 -14.05 -23.68
C PHE A 60 -31.66 -13.37 -24.08
N SER A 61 -32.77 -14.02 -23.73
CA SER A 61 -34.09 -13.42 -23.77
C SER A 61 -34.12 -12.17 -22.89
N ARG A 62 -34.72 -11.07 -23.37
CA ARG A 62 -34.94 -9.85 -22.55
C ARG A 62 -36.33 -9.81 -21.92
N GLU A 63 -37.09 -10.88 -22.07
CA GLU A 63 -38.50 -10.95 -21.64
C GLU A 63 -38.61 -11.38 -20.17
N SER A 64 -37.59 -12.05 -19.64
CA SER A 64 -37.50 -12.46 -18.24
C SER A 64 -36.76 -11.42 -17.39
N ALA A 65 -37.35 -11.02 -16.27
CA ALA A 65 -36.70 -10.16 -15.28
C ALA A 65 -35.38 -10.77 -14.74
N SER A 66 -35.30 -12.11 -14.69
CA SER A 66 -34.09 -12.82 -14.28
C SER A 66 -32.95 -12.61 -15.29
N ASP A 67 -33.26 -12.70 -16.59
CA ASP A 67 -32.27 -12.55 -17.64
C ASP A 67 -31.78 -11.09 -17.73
N VAL A 68 -32.69 -10.12 -17.57
CA VAL A 68 -32.32 -8.69 -17.50
C VAL A 68 -31.36 -8.42 -16.33
N LEU A 69 -31.65 -8.95 -15.15
CA LEU A 69 -30.77 -8.81 -13.97
C LEU A 69 -29.42 -9.49 -14.20
N PHE A 70 -29.42 -10.67 -14.83
CA PHE A 70 -28.20 -11.40 -15.14
C PHE A 70 -27.32 -10.65 -16.15
N ILE A 71 -27.89 -10.18 -17.27
CA ILE A 71 -27.20 -9.34 -18.26
C ILE A 71 -26.61 -8.09 -17.59
N SER A 72 -27.36 -7.46 -16.68
CA SER A 72 -26.87 -6.28 -15.93
C SER A 72 -25.64 -6.60 -15.09
N LYS A 73 -25.67 -7.71 -14.34
CA LYS A 73 -24.52 -8.18 -13.54
C LYS A 73 -23.32 -8.52 -14.43
N LEU A 74 -23.53 -9.20 -15.55
CA LEU A 74 -22.47 -9.50 -16.52
C LEU A 74 -21.86 -8.23 -17.10
N LYS A 75 -22.67 -7.26 -17.52
CA LYS A 75 -22.16 -5.96 -18.01
C LYS A 75 -21.34 -5.24 -16.95
N ALA A 76 -21.79 -5.25 -15.69
CA ALA A 76 -21.04 -4.66 -14.59
C ALA A 76 -19.71 -5.37 -14.35
N ALA A 77 -19.69 -6.70 -14.37
CA ALA A 77 -18.48 -7.51 -14.24
C ALA A 77 -17.49 -7.27 -15.40
N TRP A 78 -17.99 -7.22 -16.63
CA TRP A 78 -17.21 -6.92 -17.83
C TRP A 78 -16.55 -5.54 -17.77
N ARG A 79 -17.30 -4.51 -17.38
CA ARG A 79 -16.75 -3.16 -17.17
C ARG A 79 -15.64 -3.16 -16.12
N LYS A 80 -15.83 -3.87 -14.99
CA LYS A 80 -14.79 -4.02 -13.96
C LYS A 80 -13.55 -4.76 -14.48
N LYS A 81 -13.72 -5.82 -15.28
CA LYS A 81 -12.60 -6.52 -15.94
C LYS A 81 -11.82 -5.56 -16.82
N ARG A 82 -12.49 -4.89 -17.77
CA ARG A 82 -11.85 -3.92 -18.67
C ARG A 82 -11.09 -2.82 -17.93
N ALA A 83 -11.71 -2.25 -16.90
CA ALA A 83 -11.05 -1.22 -16.08
C ALA A 83 -9.78 -1.76 -15.40
N ARG A 84 -9.81 -3.01 -14.90
CA ARG A 84 -8.62 -3.65 -14.31
C ARG A 84 -7.54 -3.97 -15.35
N ASP A 85 -7.92 -4.45 -16.53
CA ASP A 85 -6.97 -4.76 -17.61
C ASP A 85 -6.28 -3.48 -18.11
N GLU A 86 -7.04 -2.40 -18.28
CA GLU A 86 -6.51 -1.09 -18.64
C GLU A 86 -5.58 -0.52 -17.56
N ALA A 87 -6.00 -0.57 -16.30
CA ALA A 87 -5.18 -0.15 -15.18
C ALA A 87 -3.87 -0.95 -15.08
N LYS A 88 -3.92 -2.28 -15.31
CA LYS A 88 -2.73 -3.13 -15.38
C LYS A 88 -1.80 -2.74 -16.53
N ARG A 89 -2.35 -2.40 -17.70
CA ARG A 89 -1.58 -1.87 -18.83
C ARG A 89 -0.87 -0.56 -18.49
N LEU A 90 -1.51 0.30 -17.70
CA LEU A 90 -0.94 1.53 -17.17
C LEU A 90 0.01 1.33 -15.96
N GLY A 91 0.28 0.07 -15.57
CA GLY A 91 1.17 -0.25 -14.45
C GLY A 91 0.55 -0.07 -13.06
N VAL A 92 -0.77 0.15 -12.97
CA VAL A 92 -1.48 0.28 -11.70
C VAL A 92 -1.70 -1.10 -11.09
N THR A 93 -1.31 -1.26 -9.82
CA THR A 93 -1.50 -2.50 -9.06
C THR A 93 -2.55 -2.28 -7.97
N TYR A 94 -3.57 -3.15 -7.92
CA TYR A 94 -4.59 -3.11 -6.88
C TYR A 94 -4.23 -4.04 -5.73
N TYR A 95 -4.33 -3.52 -4.52
CA TYR A 95 -4.16 -4.30 -3.29
C TYR A 95 -5.47 -4.33 -2.53
N ASN A 96 -5.84 -5.51 -2.05
CA ASN A 96 -6.90 -5.63 -1.04
C ASN A 96 -6.25 -5.50 0.32
N LEU A 97 -6.72 -4.55 1.11
CA LEU A 97 -6.23 -4.30 2.47
C LEU A 97 -7.33 -4.61 3.46
N GLU A 98 -7.02 -5.45 4.42
CA GLU A 98 -7.89 -5.67 5.57
C GLU A 98 -7.49 -4.70 6.68
N LEU A 99 -8.45 -3.88 7.12
CA LEU A 99 -8.24 -2.89 8.17
C LEU A 99 -9.05 -3.29 9.40
N SER A 100 -8.47 -3.08 10.58
CA SER A 100 -9.25 -3.13 11.81
C SER A 100 -10.35 -2.07 11.78
N ILE A 101 -11.46 -2.33 12.48
CA ILE A 101 -12.63 -1.44 12.50
C ILE A 101 -12.24 -0.02 12.95
N GLY A 102 -11.37 0.09 13.96
CA GLY A 102 -10.89 1.38 14.46
C GLY A 102 -10.07 2.14 13.42
N LEU A 103 -9.20 1.44 12.68
CA LEU A 103 -8.38 2.05 11.64
C LEU A 103 -9.22 2.49 10.44
N LYS A 104 -10.22 1.68 10.05
CA LYS A 104 -11.20 2.04 9.02
C LYS A 104 -11.92 3.34 9.36
N LYS A 105 -12.43 3.49 10.59
CA LYS A 105 -13.12 4.72 11.03
C LYS A 105 -12.22 5.95 11.00
N ARG A 106 -10.95 5.79 11.38
CA ARG A 106 -9.95 6.88 11.31
C ARG A 106 -9.67 7.26 9.86
N LEU A 107 -9.51 6.26 8.98
CA LEU A 107 -9.29 6.50 7.55
C LEU A 107 -10.50 7.19 6.91
N GLU A 108 -11.72 6.78 7.25
CA GLU A 108 -12.97 7.44 6.85
C GLU A 108 -13.00 8.91 7.25
N THR A 109 -12.61 9.22 8.48
CA THR A 109 -12.57 10.59 8.98
C THR A 109 -11.49 11.41 8.27
N LEU A 110 -10.31 10.83 8.05
CA LEU A 110 -9.18 11.48 7.38
C LEU A 110 -9.42 11.68 5.89
N SER A 111 -10.17 10.79 5.25
CA SER A 111 -10.43 10.91 3.82
C SER A 111 -11.44 11.99 3.49
N GLY A 112 -12.45 12.18 4.35
CA GLY A 112 -13.53 13.13 4.09
C GLY A 112 -14.14 12.89 2.70
N ASN A 113 -14.01 13.88 1.81
CA ASN A 113 -14.50 13.82 0.43
C ASN A 113 -13.51 13.20 -0.57
N ASN A 114 -12.30 12.84 -0.16
CA ASN A 114 -11.31 12.21 -1.02
C ASN A 114 -11.47 10.67 -1.03
N SER A 115 -10.93 10.02 -2.06
CA SER A 115 -10.81 8.56 -2.06
C SER A 115 -9.83 8.09 -0.99
N TYR A 116 -10.09 6.92 -0.40
CA TYR A 116 -9.14 6.31 0.55
C TYR A 116 -7.75 6.11 -0.05
N GLN A 117 -7.66 5.78 -1.33
CA GLN A 117 -6.39 5.66 -2.05
C GLN A 117 -5.59 6.96 -1.95
N LYS A 118 -6.18 8.09 -2.36
CA LYS A 118 -5.51 9.38 -2.35
C LYS A 118 -5.08 9.80 -0.94
N THR A 119 -5.93 9.52 0.05
CA THR A 119 -5.60 9.80 1.45
C THR A 119 -4.44 8.94 1.94
N LEU A 120 -4.39 7.66 1.61
CA LEU A 120 -3.29 6.77 1.98
C LEU A 120 -1.98 7.17 1.30
N GLU A 121 -2.00 7.48 -0.01
CA GLU A 121 -0.83 7.99 -0.75
C GLU A 121 -0.27 9.26 -0.08
N ASN A 122 -1.14 10.25 0.20
CA ASN A 122 -0.73 11.48 0.88
C ASN A 122 -0.17 11.24 2.29
N LEU A 123 -0.71 10.27 3.03
CA LEU A 123 -0.22 9.92 4.36
C LEU A 123 1.16 9.26 4.28
N ILE A 124 1.39 8.39 3.29
CA ILE A 124 2.68 7.73 3.06
C ILE A 124 3.73 8.78 2.69
N ASP A 125 3.45 9.61 1.68
CA ASP A 125 4.37 10.66 1.22
C ASP A 125 4.66 11.67 2.33
N GLY A 126 3.62 12.10 3.04
CA GLY A 126 3.74 13.01 4.17
C GLY A 126 4.54 12.43 5.33
N SER A 127 4.37 11.14 5.63
CA SER A 127 5.14 10.45 6.68
C SER A 127 6.60 10.30 6.27
N PHE A 128 6.86 9.88 5.03
CA PHE A 128 8.20 9.71 4.49
C PHE A 128 8.99 11.03 4.49
N ALA A 129 8.38 12.11 4.02
CA ALA A 129 9.00 13.44 4.03
C ALA A 129 9.32 13.93 5.44
N LYS A 130 8.42 13.70 6.40
CA LYS A 130 8.65 14.04 7.82
C LYS A 130 9.79 13.23 8.41
N GLU A 131 9.85 11.93 8.15
CA GLU A 131 10.92 11.07 8.64
C GLU A 131 12.28 11.50 8.08
N GLN A 132 12.33 11.81 6.78
CA GLN A 132 13.56 12.30 6.14
C GLN A 132 14.03 13.62 6.76
N LYS A 133 13.10 14.55 7.05
CA LYS A 133 13.41 15.81 7.72
C LYS A 133 14.00 15.57 9.12
N ILE A 134 13.39 14.68 9.91
CA ILE A 134 13.88 14.32 11.25
C ILE A 134 15.29 13.74 11.18
N ARG A 135 15.54 12.83 10.21
CA ARG A 135 16.87 12.25 10.01
C ARG A 135 17.93 13.30 9.67
N ASN A 136 17.59 14.29 8.85
CA ASN A 136 18.51 15.37 8.50
C ASN A 136 18.81 16.27 9.70
N LEU A 137 17.78 16.71 10.42
CA LEU A 137 17.94 17.50 11.64
C LEU A 137 18.80 16.78 12.69
N SER A 138 18.60 15.47 12.88
CA SER A 138 19.42 14.68 13.80
C SER A 138 20.90 14.62 13.40
N LYS A 139 21.20 14.63 12.10
CA LYS A 139 22.59 14.71 11.61
C LYS A 139 23.19 16.08 11.87
N GLU A 140 22.43 17.14 11.62
CA GLU A 140 22.85 18.53 11.90
C GLU A 140 23.12 18.73 13.40
N ASP A 141 22.22 18.27 14.27
CA ASP A 141 22.39 18.34 15.73
C ASP A 141 23.67 17.64 16.19
N ARG A 142 24.01 16.49 15.60
CA ARG A 142 25.28 15.80 15.89
C ARG A 142 26.49 16.63 15.49
N ILE A 143 26.48 17.24 14.30
CA ILE A 143 27.56 18.10 13.82
C ILE A 143 27.75 19.30 14.75
N VAL A 144 26.65 19.98 15.11
CA VAL A 144 26.67 21.13 16.04
C VAL A 144 27.18 20.70 17.41
N SER A 145 26.78 19.53 17.91
CA SER A 145 27.29 18.98 19.17
C SER A 145 28.81 18.76 19.14
N PHE A 146 29.34 18.17 18.06
CA PHE A 146 30.79 18.01 17.91
C PHE A 146 31.53 19.35 17.84
N GLN A 147 31.00 20.32 17.09
CA GLN A 147 31.58 21.67 17.01
C GLN A 147 31.56 22.37 18.37
N ASN A 148 30.50 22.23 19.15
CA ASN A 148 30.43 22.80 20.50
C ASN A 148 31.47 22.20 21.46
N ILE A 149 31.68 20.88 21.39
CA ILE A 149 32.75 20.22 22.17
C ILE A 149 34.12 20.79 21.79
N GLU A 150 34.37 21.01 20.50
CA GLU A 150 35.61 21.60 20.02
C GLU A 150 35.79 23.06 20.48
N ILE A 151 34.72 23.87 20.42
CA ILE A 151 34.71 25.25 20.93
C ILE A 151 35.06 25.29 22.43
N VAL A 152 34.49 24.40 23.23
CA VAL A 152 34.79 24.31 24.67
C VAL A 152 36.27 24.01 24.89
N LYS A 153 36.83 23.01 24.19
CA LYS A 153 38.25 22.67 24.27
C LYS A 153 39.16 23.84 23.86
N LEU A 154 38.81 24.54 22.79
CA LEU A 154 39.56 25.70 22.32
C LEU A 154 39.52 26.86 23.32
N ARG A 155 38.35 27.12 23.93
CA ARG A 155 38.20 28.15 24.98
C ARG A 155 39.07 27.86 26.19
N GLU A 156 39.11 26.61 26.63
CA GLU A 156 39.93 26.19 27.77
C GLU A 156 41.42 26.34 27.46
N ARG A 157 41.86 25.91 26.27
CA ARG A 157 43.24 26.10 25.80
C ARG A 157 43.63 27.57 25.69
N LEU A 158 42.72 28.42 25.22
CA LEU A 158 42.92 29.86 25.11
C LEU A 158 43.04 30.51 26.49
N LYS A 159 42.20 30.10 27.46
CA LYS A 159 42.30 30.53 28.86
C LYS A 159 43.66 30.20 29.46
N THR A 160 44.12 28.95 29.34
CA THR A 160 45.44 28.54 29.85
C THR A 160 46.58 29.31 29.19
N LYS A 161 46.49 29.60 27.89
CA LYS A 161 47.49 30.41 27.20
C LYS A 161 47.50 31.86 27.69
N ASN A 162 46.34 32.46 27.92
CA ASN A 162 46.24 33.82 28.46
C ASN A 162 46.78 33.91 29.90
N GLU A 163 46.49 32.94 30.75
CA GLU A 163 47.06 32.86 32.11
C GLU A 163 48.59 32.80 32.06
N LYS A 164 49.15 32.01 31.13
CA LYS A 164 50.60 31.92 30.94
C LYS A 164 51.22 33.22 30.42
N ILE A 165 50.54 33.92 29.50
CA ILE A 165 50.99 35.22 29.00
C ILE A 165 51.02 36.23 30.15
N SER A 166 49.95 36.32 30.94
CA SER A 166 49.87 37.26 32.07
C SER A 166 50.94 37.00 33.13
N ALA A 167 51.26 35.72 33.41
CA ALA A 167 52.36 35.36 34.30
C ALA A 167 53.72 35.81 33.74
N LEU A 168 53.99 35.56 32.45
CA LEU A 168 55.22 35.98 31.78
C LEU A 168 55.37 37.50 31.70
N GLU A 169 54.28 38.23 31.45
CA GLU A 169 54.26 39.70 31.47
C GLU A 169 54.61 40.25 32.86
N SER A 170 54.08 39.64 33.91
CA SER A 170 54.39 40.02 35.30
C SER A 170 55.86 39.78 35.64
N GLU A 171 56.42 38.65 35.20
CA GLU A 171 57.84 38.32 35.37
C GLU A 171 58.75 39.28 34.60
N LEU A 172 58.40 39.62 33.36
CA LEU A 172 59.13 40.61 32.57
C LEU A 172 59.13 42.00 33.22
N GLU A 173 58.00 42.42 33.77
CA GLU A 173 57.89 43.72 34.45
C GLU A 173 58.75 43.74 35.73
N TYR A 174 58.74 42.65 36.50
CA TYR A 174 59.61 42.49 37.66
C TYR A 174 61.10 42.59 37.28
N LEU A 175 61.53 41.87 36.25
CA LEU A 175 62.92 41.89 35.76
C LEU A 175 63.31 43.29 35.23
N ARG A 176 62.43 43.98 34.52
CA ARG A 176 62.66 45.38 34.07
C ARG A 176 62.84 46.33 35.25
N GLY A 177 62.08 46.13 36.33
CA GLY A 177 62.20 46.89 37.57
C GLY A 177 63.55 46.69 38.26
N LEU A 178 64.06 45.45 38.28
CA LEU A 178 65.39 45.12 38.83
C LEU A 178 66.51 45.79 38.02
N ILE A 179 66.52 45.62 36.69
CA ILE A 179 67.53 46.22 35.81
C ILE A 179 67.55 47.75 35.92
N SER A 180 66.37 48.37 36.07
CA SER A 180 66.27 49.83 36.22
C SER A 180 66.79 50.34 37.57
N LYS A 181 66.82 49.51 38.62
CA LYS A 181 67.43 49.84 39.91
C LYS A 181 68.95 49.71 39.85
N GLU A 182 69.47 48.64 39.26
CA GLU A 182 70.93 48.43 39.10
C GLU A 182 71.61 49.52 38.26
N ARG A 183 70.90 50.19 37.34
CA ARG A 183 71.45 51.30 36.54
C ARG A 183 71.49 52.66 37.27
N LYS A 184 70.92 52.77 38.47
CA LYS A 184 70.84 54.02 39.24
C LYS A 184 71.80 54.05 40.44
N GLU A 185 72.50 52.95 40.70
CA GLU A 185 73.65 52.86 41.61
C GLU A 185 74.96 53.00 40.83
#